data_AF-A0A4Q3VZJ8-F1
#
_entry.id   AF-A0A4Q3VZJ8-F1
#
_cell.length_a   1.000
_cell.length_b   1.000
_cell.length_c   1.000
_cell.angle_alpha   90.00
_cell.angle_beta   90.00
_cell.angle_gamma   90.00
#
_symmetry.space_group_name_H-M   'P 1'
#
loop_
_entity.id
_entity.type
_entity.pdbx_description
1 polymer ?
#
loop_
_entity_poly.entity_id
_entity_poly.type
_entity_poly.pdbx_seq_one_letter_code
_entity_poly.pdbx_strand_id
1 'polypeptide(L)' 'MGVDWRKSLPAAAGVGALLMLASDLIGQRLLPALTGMAGMEINVGIVAALLGAPSLLVLLRRDRVS' A
#
# COMPACT_ATOMS: atom_id res chain seq x y z
N MET A 1 5.66 24.75 -9.63
CA MET A 1 5.63 24.53 -8.17
C MET A 1 6.64 23.43 -7.86
N GLY A 2 7.82 23.77 -7.32
CA GLY A 2 8.89 22.80 -7.07
C GLY A 2 8.61 21.94 -5.83
N VAL A 3 8.83 20.63 -5.93
CA VAL A 3 8.71 19.70 -4.79
C VAL A 3 9.88 19.95 -3.83
N ASP A 4 9.57 20.20 -2.57
CA ASP A 4 10.56 20.45 -1.52
C ASP A 4 11.08 19.11 -0.96
N TRP A 5 12.12 18.57 -1.61
CA TRP A 5 12.68 17.24 -1.36
C TRP A 5 13.03 16.98 0.11
N ARG A 6 13.42 18.01 0.87
CA ARG A 6 13.76 17.91 2.30
C ARG A 6 12.58 17.46 3.17
N LYS A 7 11.34 17.72 2.72
CA LYS A 7 10.11 17.31 3.40
C LYS A 7 9.50 16.08 2.72
N SER A 8 9.56 16.02 1.39
CA SER A 8 8.95 14.93 0.62
C SER A 8 9.64 13.59 0.82
N LEU A 9 10.97 13.55 0.95
CA LEU A 9 11.70 12.31 1.24
C LEU A 9 11.33 11.67 2.58
N PRO A 10 11.43 12.37 3.72
CA PRO A 10 11.07 11.77 5.01
C PRO A 10 9.57 11.45 5.08
N ALA A 11 8.71 12.27 4.46
CA ALA A 11 7.29 11.97 4.37
C ALA A 11 7.00 10.70 3.57
N ALA A 12 7.63 10.54 2.40
CA ALA A 12 7.48 9.35 1.57
C ALA A 12 8.01 8.09 2.26
N ALA A 13 9.14 8.20 2.95
CA ALA A 13 9.68 7.10 3.75
C ALA A 13 8.71 6.70 4.88
N GLY A 14 8.17 7.67 5.62
CA GLY A 14 7.20 7.41 6.69
C GLY A 14 5.89 6.80 6.19
N VAL A 15 5.32 7.37 5.12
CA VAL A 15 4.09 6.87 4.51
C VAL A 15 4.30 5.46 3.92
N GLY A 16 5.41 5.24 3.22
CA GLY A 16 5.77 3.93 2.67
C GLY A 16 5.92 2.86 3.75
N ALA A 17 6.65 3.17 4.84
CA ALA A 17 6.82 2.26 5.97
C ALA A 17 5.49 1.93 6.65
N LEU A 18 4.62 2.92 6.86
CA LEU A 18 3.29 2.72 7.45
C LEU A 18 2.40 1.84 6.56
N LEU A 19 2.38 2.09 5.25
CA LEU A 19 1.62 1.27 4.29
C LEU A 19 2.13 -0.18 4.25
N MET A 20 3.44 -0.37 4.36
CA MET A 20 4.05 -1.68 4.33
C MET A 20 3.75 -2.47 5.61
N LEU A 21 3.83 -1.83 6.78
CA LEU A 21 3.40 -2.41 8.06
C LEU A 21 1.91 -2.76 8.05
N ALA A 22 1.06 -1.88 7.50
CA ALA A 22 -0.36 -2.15 7.36
C ALA A 22 -0.62 -3.37 6.45
N SER A 23 0.12 -3.49 5.35
CA SER A 23 0.01 -4.63 4.42
C SER A 23 0.39 -5.94 5.09
N ASP A 24 1.46 -5.92 5.89
CA ASP A 24 1.90 -7.09 6.66
C ASP A 24 0.86 -7.51 7.71
N LEU A 25 0.30 -6.54 8.43
CA LEU A 25 -0.75 -6.81 9.42
C LEU A 25 -2.03 -7.38 8.77
N ILE A 26 -2.40 -6.86 7.60
CA ILE A 26 -3.55 -7.36 6.82
C ILE A 26 -3.31 -8.81 6.37
N GLY A 27 -2.13 -9.12 5.84
CA GLY A 27 -1.76 -10.46 5.39
C GLY A 27 -1.74 -11.48 6.54
N GLN A 28 -1.21 -11.08 7.70
CA GLN A 28 -1.05 -11.98 8.85
C GLN A 28 -2.31 -12.12 9.71
N ARG A 29 -3.14 -11.07 9.82
CA ARG A 29 -4.26 -11.03 10.77
C ARG A 29 -5.62 -10.94 10.10
N LEU A 30 -5.78 -10.02 9.16
CA LEU A 30 -7.09 -9.69 8.60
C LEU A 30 -7.57 -10.77 7.61
N LEU A 31 -6.71 -11.23 6.69
CA LEU A 31 -7.10 -12.27 5.74
C LEU A 31 -7.37 -13.63 6.39
N PRO A 32 -6.55 -14.14 7.33
CA PRO A 32 -6.89 -15.37 8.05
C PRO A 32 -8.19 -15.26 8.85
N ALA A 33 -8.46 -14.10 9.46
CA ALA A 33 -9.71 -13.85 10.17
C ALA A 33 -10.93 -13.80 9.24
N LEU A 34 -10.79 -13.23 8.04
CA LEU A 34 -11.88 -13.11 7.06
C LEU A 34 -12.16 -14.41 6.28
N THR A 35 -11.13 -15.22 6.05
CA THR A 35 -11.23 -16.45 5.24
C THR A 35 -11.39 -17.72 6.08
N GLY A 36 -11.13 -17.66 7.39
CA GLY A 36 -11.15 -18.83 8.28
C GLY A 36 -10.01 -19.82 8.06
N MET A 37 -9.09 -19.53 7.12
CA MET A 37 -7.92 -20.35 6.83
C MET A 37 -6.76 -19.94 7.73
N ALA A 38 -6.73 -20.52 8.93
CA ALA A 38 -5.60 -20.39 9.85
C ALA A 38 -4.39 -21.17 9.30
N GLY A 39 -3.24 -20.49 9.17
CA GLY A 39 -1.96 -21.10 8.76
C GLY A 39 -1.54 -20.84 7.30
N MET A 40 -2.32 -20.10 6.52
CA MET A 40 -1.90 -19.66 5.20
C MET A 40 -1.11 -18.34 5.32
N GLU A 41 0.21 -18.41 5.13
CA GLU A 41 1.08 -17.24 5.07
C GLU A 41 0.88 -16.51 3.74
N ILE A 42 0.13 -15.41 3.77
CA ILE A 42 -0.10 -14.60 2.59
C ILE A 42 1.07 -13.65 2.39
N ASN A 43 1.66 -13.72 1.20
CA ASN A 43 2.80 -12.88 0.85
C ASN A 43 2.39 -11.39 0.86
N VAL A 44 3.09 -10.59 1.66
CA VAL A 44 2.88 -9.15 1.79
C VAL A 44 2.92 -8.42 0.45
N GLY A 45 3.72 -8.90 -0.50
CA GLY A 45 3.78 -8.36 -1.86
C GLY A 45 2.44 -8.42 -2.60
N ILE A 46 1.63 -9.47 -2.37
CA ILE A 46 0.29 -9.59 -2.96
C ILE A 46 -0.63 -8.54 -2.36
N VAL A 47 -0.61 -8.38 -1.04
CA VAL A 47 -1.43 -7.38 -0.33
C VAL A 47 -1.07 -5.97 -0.76
N ALA A 48 0.24 -5.66 -0.81
CA ALA A 48 0.74 -4.37 -1.26
C ALA A 48 0.38 -4.09 -2.72
N ALA A 49 0.46 -5.08 -3.62
CA ALA A 49 0.06 -4.93 -5.02
C ALA A 49 -1.45 -4.65 -5.16
N LEU A 50 -2.29 -5.33 -4.37
CA LEU A 50 -3.74 -5.10 -4.36
C LEU A 50 -4.12 -3.71 -3.84
N LEU A 51 -3.30 -3.11 -2.96
CA LEU A 51 -3.47 -1.73 -2.49
C LEU A 51 -2.87 -0.71 -3.48
N GLY A 52 -1.74 -1.02 -4.09
CA GLY A 52 -1.00 -0.13 -4.99
C GLY A 52 -1.61 -0.04 -6.40
N ALA A 53 -2.14 -1.13 -6.95
CA ALA A 53 -2.79 -1.13 -8.26
C ALA A 53 -3.96 -0.13 -8.36
N PRO A 54 -4.94 -0.09 -7.42
CA PRO A 54 -6.02 0.89 -7.48
C PRO A 54 -5.53 2.32 -7.28
N SER A 55 -4.50 2.57 -6.47
CA SER A 55 -3.95 3.93 -6.32
C SER A 55 -3.31 4.43 -7.62
N LEU A 56 -2.56 3.57 -8.32
CA LEU A 56 -2.03 3.85 -9.65
C LEU A 56 -3.14 4.10 -10.68
N LEU A 57 -4.20 3.29 -10.68
CA LEU A 57 -5.34 3.50 -11.58
C LEU A 57 -6.03 4.85 -11.35
N VAL A 58 -6.19 5.28 -10.09
CA VAL A 58 -6.76 6.60 -9.76
C VAL A 58 -5.84 7.72 -10.27
N LEU A 59 -4.52 7.60 -10.10
CA LEU A 59 -3.55 8.57 -10.59
C LEU A 59 -3.58 8.67 -12.13
N LEU A 60 -3.57 7.54 -12.83
CA LEU A 60 -3.69 7.47 -14.29
C LEU A 60 -4.99 8.10 -14.81
N ARG A 61 -6.10 7.92 -14.09
CA ARG A 61 -7.38 8.56 -14.43
C ARG A 61 -7.34 10.07 -14.26
N ARG A 62 -6.67 10.58 -13.22
CA ARG A 62 -6.50 12.03 -13.01
C ARG A 62 -5.68 12.65 -14.13
N ASP A 63 -4.58 12.01 -14.51
CA ASP A 63 -3.65 12.53 -15.52
C ASP A 63 -4.27 12.61 -16.92
N ARG A 64 -5.24 11.74 -17.24
CA ARG A 64 -5.98 11.78 -18.51
C ARG A 64 -7.07 12.84 -18.60
N VAL A 65 -7.49 13.43 -17.48
CA VAL A 65 -8.62 14.40 -17.42
C VAL A 65 -8.12 15.84 -17.30
N SER A 66 -6.85 16.05 -17.00
CA SER A 66 -6.14 17.34 -16.97
C SER A 66 -5.44 17.65 -18.30
#